data_AF-A0A2C5WSE3-F1
#
_entry.id   AF-A0A2C5WSE3-F1
#
_cell.length_a   1.000
_cell.length_b   1.000
_cell.length_c   1.000
_cell.angle_alpha   90.00
_cell.angle_beta   90.00
_cell.angle_gamma   90.00
#
_symmetry.space_group_name_H-M   'P 1'
#
loop_
_entity.id
_entity.type
_entity.pdbx_description
1 polymer ?
#
loop_
_entity_poly.entity_id
_entity_poly.type
_entity_poly.pdbx_seq_one_letter_code
_entity_poly.pdbx_strand_id
1 'polypeptide(L)'
;MAPSNLPSIFDATAEDIQMLLAAQCHLGSKNLQVQMEPYLWKTRADGVNVLNIGKTWEKIVLAARIIAAIDNPADICVISARPYGQRAVLKFAAHTGSVAIAGRFTPGSFTNYITREFKEPRLIIVTDPRTDAQAIKEASYVNIPVIALCDTDSPIEYVDVAIPTNNKGRHAIGLVWWMLAREVLRLRGTIANREAPWDVMVDLYFYRDPETEAEDKVEEEKLIAAPEEEPVVATEAVYQADWEATAAPVNGEDWAATAPTDWAAETTNKDTQW
;
A
#
# COMPACT_ATOMS: atom_id res chain seq x y z
N MET A 1 -4.11 -17.45 16.64
CA MET A 1 -5.46 -18.01 16.78
C MET A 1 -6.32 -16.87 17.30
N ALA A 2 -7.34 -16.46 16.55
CA ALA A 2 -8.25 -15.41 16.98
C ALA A 2 -8.92 -15.82 18.30
N PRO A 3 -9.24 -14.88 19.21
CA PRO A 3 -9.94 -15.20 20.44
C PRO A 3 -11.30 -15.81 20.13
N SER A 4 -11.61 -16.95 20.77
CA SER A 4 -12.81 -17.79 20.58
C SER A 4 -14.17 -17.12 20.85
N ASN A 5 -14.19 -15.80 21.09
CA ASN A 5 -15.36 -15.04 21.52
C ASN A 5 -15.90 -14.08 20.44
N LEU A 6 -15.28 -14.04 19.26
CA LEU A 6 -15.79 -13.25 18.13
C LEU A 6 -16.57 -14.18 17.19
N PRO A 7 -17.68 -13.71 16.58
CA PRO A 7 -18.35 -14.50 15.57
C PRO A 7 -17.40 -14.69 14.38
N SER A 8 -17.35 -15.92 13.85
CA SER A 8 -16.41 -16.34 12.80
C SER A 8 -16.45 -15.48 11.54
N ILE A 9 -17.54 -14.75 11.33
CA ILE A 9 -17.69 -13.77 10.26
C ILE A 9 -16.67 -12.62 10.32
N PHE A 10 -15.98 -12.41 11.44
CA PHE A 10 -14.93 -11.40 11.58
C PHE A 10 -13.51 -11.94 11.45
N ASP A 11 -13.33 -13.24 11.24
CA ASP A 11 -12.00 -13.83 11.07
C ASP A 11 -11.36 -13.35 9.76
N ALA A 12 -10.04 -13.14 9.75
CA ALA A 12 -9.35 -12.71 8.53
C ALA A 12 -9.51 -13.76 7.42
N THR A 13 -9.87 -13.36 6.20
CA THR A 13 -9.83 -14.27 5.06
C THR A 13 -8.38 -14.49 4.60
N ALA A 14 -8.13 -15.57 3.87
CA ALA A 14 -6.81 -15.83 3.29
C ALA A 14 -6.38 -14.68 2.36
N GLU A 15 -7.31 -14.11 1.61
CA GLU A 15 -7.09 -12.95 0.74
C GLU A 15 -6.72 -11.69 1.55
N ASP A 16 -7.42 -11.43 2.67
CA ASP A 16 -7.10 -10.30 3.56
C ASP A 16 -5.68 -10.40 4.11
N ILE A 17 -5.26 -11.61 4.52
CA ILE A 17 -3.89 -11.86 5.01
C ILE A 17 -2.87 -11.70 3.88
N GLN A 18 -3.17 -12.21 2.68
CA GLN A 18 -2.30 -12.06 1.51
C GLN A 18 -2.08 -10.58 1.16
N MET A 19 -3.14 -9.77 1.17
CA MET A 19 -3.05 -8.34 0.91
C MET A 19 -2.20 -7.63 1.98
N LEU A 20 -2.40 -7.95 3.27
CA LEU A 20 -1.59 -7.40 4.38
C LEU A 20 -0.10 -7.77 4.28
N LEU A 21 0.20 -8.98 3.80
CA LEU A 21 1.56 -9.43 3.55
C LEU A 21 2.18 -8.71 2.34
N ALA A 22 1.43 -8.61 1.24
CA ALA A 22 1.86 -7.97 0.00
C ALA A 22 2.16 -6.47 0.19
N ALA A 23 1.32 -5.76 0.94
CA ALA A 23 1.55 -4.36 1.29
C ALA A 23 2.60 -4.13 2.39
N GLN A 24 3.22 -5.21 2.90
CA GLN A 24 4.28 -5.15 3.90
C GLN A 24 3.84 -4.53 5.24
N CYS A 25 2.57 -4.71 5.64
CA CYS A 25 2.03 -4.17 6.90
C CYS A 25 2.66 -4.81 8.14
N HIS A 26 3.23 -6.01 7.99
CA HIS A 26 3.86 -6.78 9.07
C HIS A 26 5.30 -6.35 9.40
N LEU A 27 5.90 -5.49 8.57
CA LEU A 27 7.24 -4.98 8.82
C LEU A 27 7.16 -3.79 9.78
N GLY A 28 7.84 -3.89 10.91
CA GLY A 28 7.98 -2.81 11.87
C GLY A 28 9.34 -2.12 11.82
N SER A 29 9.49 -1.04 12.59
CA SER A 29 10.78 -0.38 12.82
C SER A 29 11.80 -1.31 13.50
N LYS A 30 13.08 -0.92 13.48
CA LYS A 30 14.12 -1.61 14.25
C LYS A 30 13.98 -1.35 15.74
N ASN A 31 13.59 -0.13 16.10
CA ASN A 31 13.37 0.25 17.48
C ASN A 31 12.02 -0.26 17.98
N LEU A 32 11.97 -0.67 19.24
CA LEU A 32 10.79 -1.15 19.91
C LEU A 32 10.47 -0.26 21.12
N GLN A 33 9.26 0.26 21.16
CA GLN A 33 8.67 0.88 22.34
C GLN A 33 8.11 -0.23 23.24
N VAL A 34 8.35 -0.14 24.55
CA VAL A 34 7.92 -1.16 25.54
C VAL A 34 6.42 -1.46 25.45
N GLN A 35 5.60 -0.42 25.23
CA GLN A 35 4.14 -0.57 25.12
C GLN A 35 3.69 -1.32 23.85
N MET A 36 4.54 -1.39 22.80
CA MET A 36 4.24 -2.10 21.55
C MET A 36 4.73 -3.56 21.57
N GLU A 37 5.46 -3.98 22.61
CA GLU A 37 5.95 -5.36 22.76
C GLU A 37 4.87 -6.44 22.60
N PRO A 38 3.62 -6.27 23.09
CA PRO A 38 2.57 -7.27 22.89
C PRO A 38 2.21 -7.49 21.42
N TYR A 39 2.43 -6.53 20.52
CA TYR A 39 2.10 -6.68 19.09
C TYR A 39 3.25 -7.28 18.28
N LEU A 40 4.45 -7.37 18.87
CA LEU A 40 5.62 -8.00 18.29
C LEU A 40 5.42 -9.52 18.20
N TRP A 41 5.78 -10.11 17.05
CA TRP A 41 5.83 -11.56 16.87
C TRP A 41 7.26 -12.09 17.05
N LYS A 42 8.21 -11.53 16.31
CA LYS A 42 9.64 -11.86 16.39
C LYS A 42 10.48 -10.75 15.80
N THR A 43 11.77 -10.75 16.12
CA THR A 43 12.77 -9.91 15.45
C THR A 43 13.47 -10.73 14.36
N ARG A 44 13.70 -10.13 13.19
CA ARG A 44 14.48 -10.75 12.09
C ARG A 44 15.98 -10.57 12.36
N ALA A 45 16.82 -11.38 11.72
CA ALA A 45 18.28 -11.25 11.77
C ALA A 45 18.78 -9.85 11.37
N ASP A 46 18.08 -9.16 10.46
CA ASP A 46 18.38 -7.79 10.02
C ASP A 46 18.08 -6.70 11.07
N GLY A 47 17.52 -7.10 12.22
CA GLY A 47 17.05 -6.21 13.28
C GLY A 47 15.67 -5.57 13.01
N VAL A 48 14.98 -5.98 11.94
CA VAL A 48 13.62 -5.52 11.62
C VAL A 48 12.61 -6.31 12.47
N ASN A 49 11.72 -5.59 13.16
CA ASN A 49 10.67 -6.20 13.95
C ASN A 49 9.53 -6.70 13.06
N VAL A 50 8.97 -7.85 13.38
CA VAL A 50 7.82 -8.43 12.68
C VAL A 50 6.59 -8.32 13.56
N LEU A 51 5.57 -7.62 13.08
CA LEU A 51 4.28 -7.47 13.74
C LEU A 51 3.39 -8.70 13.50
N ASN A 52 2.56 -9.02 14.49
CA ASN A 52 1.60 -10.11 14.37
C ASN A 52 0.35 -9.67 13.57
N ILE A 53 0.21 -10.17 12.34
CA ILE A 53 -0.93 -9.89 11.45
C ILE A 53 -2.30 -10.26 12.05
N GLY A 54 -2.37 -11.32 12.85
CA GLY A 54 -3.61 -11.67 13.53
C GLY A 54 -4.08 -10.55 14.46
N LYS A 55 -3.13 -9.95 15.19
CA LYS A 55 -3.42 -8.81 16.09
C LYS A 55 -3.70 -7.52 15.30
N THR A 56 -3.07 -7.32 14.15
CA THR A 56 -3.39 -6.17 13.29
C THR A 56 -4.85 -6.26 12.83
N TRP A 57 -5.29 -7.43 12.38
CA TRP A 57 -6.66 -7.67 11.94
C TRP A 57 -7.69 -7.51 13.07
N GLU A 58 -7.43 -8.11 14.24
CA GLU A 58 -8.29 -7.96 15.42
C GLU A 58 -8.50 -6.48 15.80
N LYS A 59 -7.43 -5.68 15.71
CA LYS A 59 -7.48 -4.23 15.99
C LYS A 59 -8.20 -3.43 14.91
N ILE A 60 -8.08 -3.82 13.64
CA ILE A 60 -8.85 -3.22 12.54
C ILE A 60 -10.35 -3.45 12.77
N VAL A 61 -10.76 -4.69 13.10
CA VAL A 61 -12.17 -5.01 13.38
C VAL A 61 -12.68 -4.27 14.61
N LEU A 62 -11.88 -4.18 15.67
CA LEU A 62 -12.23 -3.42 16.86
C LEU A 62 -12.43 -1.94 16.54
N ALA A 63 -11.51 -1.32 15.81
CA ALA A 63 -11.61 0.07 15.39
C ALA A 63 -12.85 0.30 14.50
N ALA A 64 -13.12 -0.58 13.54
CA ALA A 64 -14.29 -0.50 12.68
C ALA A 64 -15.61 -0.52 13.48
N ARG A 65 -15.69 -1.33 14.55
CA ARG A 65 -16.86 -1.35 15.45
C ARG A 65 -17.05 -0.04 16.21
N ILE A 66 -15.96 0.55 16.71
CA ILE A 66 -16.03 1.86 17.39
C ILE A 66 -16.55 2.93 16.43
N ILE A 67 -16.05 2.93 15.18
CA ILE A 67 -16.45 3.89 14.15
C ILE A 67 -17.90 3.69 13.70
N ALA A 68 -18.34 2.43 13.59
CA ALA A 68 -19.72 2.11 13.23
C ALA A 68 -20.72 2.46 14.34
N ALA A 69 -20.29 2.47 15.61
CA ALA A 69 -21.14 2.83 16.76
C ALA A 69 -21.43 4.33 16.87
N ILE A 70 -20.78 5.18 16.07
CA ILE A 70 -21.06 6.62 16.03
C ILE A 70 -22.12 6.87 14.96
N ASP A 71 -23.28 7.35 15.40
CA ASP A 71 -24.45 7.59 14.53
C ASP A 71 -24.15 8.61 13.42
N ASN A 72 -23.51 9.72 13.78
CA ASN A 72 -23.13 10.78 12.85
C ASN A 72 -21.70 10.57 12.34
N PRO A 73 -21.50 10.21 11.07
CA PRO A 73 -20.15 9.98 10.54
C PRO A 73 -19.30 11.25 10.46
N ALA A 74 -19.93 12.42 10.31
CA ALA A 74 -19.24 13.71 10.23
C ALA A 74 -18.53 14.10 11.54
N ASP A 75 -18.96 13.53 12.67
CA ASP A 75 -18.34 13.76 13.99
C ASP A 75 -17.02 12.98 14.14
N ILE A 76 -16.62 12.20 13.13
CA ILE A 76 -15.36 11.47 13.11
C ILE A 76 -14.35 12.31 12.34
N CYS A 77 -13.22 12.62 12.96
CA CYS A 77 -12.13 13.32 12.31
C CYS A 77 -10.98 12.37 11.99
N VAL A 78 -10.53 12.40 10.74
CA VAL A 78 -9.44 11.56 10.27
C VAL A 78 -8.26 12.45 9.90
N ILE A 79 -7.08 12.15 10.43
CA ILE A 79 -5.94 13.06 10.41
C ILE A 79 -4.70 12.34 9.88
N SER A 80 -4.01 13.01 8.95
CA SER A 80 -2.68 12.61 8.53
C SER A 80 -1.83 13.81 8.12
N ALA A 81 -0.76 14.09 8.87
CA ALA A 81 0.27 15.01 8.40
C ALA A 81 1.21 14.37 7.37
N ARG A 82 1.34 13.04 7.40
CA ARG A 82 2.23 12.31 6.50
C ARG A 82 1.72 12.35 5.05
N PRO A 83 2.56 12.73 4.06
CA PRO A 83 2.16 12.72 2.65
C PRO A 83 1.56 11.38 2.21
N TYR A 84 2.18 10.27 2.61
CA TYR A 84 1.72 8.92 2.27
C TYR A 84 0.30 8.58 2.76
N GLY A 85 -0.19 9.24 3.81
CA GLY A 85 -1.52 9.05 4.35
C GLY A 85 -2.55 10.09 3.90
N GLN A 86 -2.14 11.21 3.30
CA GLN A 86 -3.05 12.31 2.93
C GLN A 86 -4.16 11.86 1.98
N ARG A 87 -3.80 11.16 0.91
CA ARG A 87 -4.78 10.63 -0.05
C ARG A 87 -5.67 9.57 0.57
N ALA A 88 -5.11 8.66 1.36
CA ALA A 88 -5.85 7.62 2.05
C ALA A 88 -6.95 8.20 2.97
N VAL A 89 -6.60 9.24 3.74
CA VAL A 89 -7.52 9.93 4.65
C VAL A 89 -8.64 10.67 3.90
N LEU A 90 -8.32 11.34 2.79
CA LEU A 90 -9.33 12.01 1.95
C LEU A 90 -10.32 11.01 1.33
N LYS A 91 -9.83 9.87 0.85
CA LYS A 91 -10.69 8.82 0.29
C LYS A 91 -11.52 8.14 1.37
N PHE A 92 -10.92 7.82 2.51
CA PHE A 92 -11.64 7.29 3.66
C PHE A 92 -12.81 8.20 4.07
N ALA A 93 -12.57 9.51 4.15
CA ALA A 93 -13.59 10.52 4.41
C ALA A 93 -14.71 10.50 3.38
N ALA A 94 -14.38 10.45 2.09
CA ALA A 94 -15.37 10.40 1.01
C ALA A 94 -16.27 9.15 1.07
N HIS A 95 -15.71 7.99 1.43
CA HIS A 95 -16.48 6.73 1.50
C HIS A 95 -17.29 6.58 2.79
N THR A 96 -16.76 7.03 3.92
CA THR A 96 -17.41 6.85 5.23
C THR A 96 -18.27 8.04 5.66
N GLY A 97 -18.14 9.20 4.99
CA GLY A 97 -18.78 10.46 5.37
C GLY A 97 -18.10 11.18 6.54
N SER A 98 -16.87 10.79 6.89
CA SER A 98 -16.09 11.43 7.95
C SER A 98 -15.37 12.69 7.48
N VAL A 99 -14.89 13.50 8.43
CA VAL A 99 -14.19 14.76 8.13
C VAL A 99 -12.68 14.53 8.11
N ALA A 100 -12.04 14.74 6.97
CA ALA A 100 -10.59 14.65 6.83
C ALA A 100 -9.87 15.96 7.21
N ILE A 101 -8.68 15.82 7.80
CA ILE A 101 -7.63 16.82 7.88
C ILE A 101 -6.38 16.20 7.24
N ALA A 102 -6.14 16.55 5.98
CA ALA A 102 -4.96 16.11 5.24
C ALA A 102 -3.87 17.18 5.32
N GLY A 103 -2.65 16.75 5.63
CA GLY A 103 -1.49 17.62 5.75
C GLY A 103 -1.37 18.26 7.12
N ARG A 104 -0.90 19.50 7.15
CA ARG A 104 -0.56 20.17 8.40
C ARG A 104 -1.80 20.36 9.28
N PHE A 105 -1.79 19.73 10.45
CA PHE A 105 -2.80 20.00 11.49
C PHE A 105 -2.63 21.43 12.02
N THR A 106 -3.68 22.24 11.95
CA THR A 106 -3.69 23.59 12.54
C THR A 106 -3.85 23.47 14.06
N PRO A 107 -2.85 23.87 14.86
CA PRO A 107 -3.00 23.84 16.31
C PRO A 107 -4.14 24.74 16.76
N GLY A 108 -4.96 24.28 17.69
CA GLY A 108 -6.18 24.95 18.12
C GLY A 108 -7.45 24.50 17.40
N SER A 109 -7.37 23.56 16.46
CA SER A 109 -8.57 23.06 15.74
C SER A 109 -9.60 22.42 16.68
N PHE A 110 -9.17 21.83 17.80
CA PHE A 110 -10.09 21.23 18.78
C PHE A 110 -10.33 22.09 20.02
N THR A 111 -9.45 23.05 20.30
CA THR A 111 -9.49 23.82 21.56
C THR A 111 -9.95 25.27 21.37
N ASN A 112 -9.75 25.85 20.18
CA ASN A 112 -10.02 27.26 19.92
C ASN A 112 -11.33 27.47 19.16
N TYR A 113 -12.41 27.67 19.92
CA TYR A 113 -13.77 27.89 19.40
C TYR A 113 -13.94 29.16 18.54
N ILE A 114 -13.02 30.13 18.61
CA ILE A 114 -13.11 31.38 17.85
C ILE A 114 -12.75 31.16 16.37
N THR A 115 -11.96 30.12 16.08
CA THR A 115 -11.50 29.83 14.71
C THR A 115 -12.61 29.24 13.85
N ARG A 116 -12.57 29.55 12.54
CA ARG A 116 -13.52 28.95 11.57
C ARG A 116 -13.28 27.47 11.33
N GLU A 117 -12.08 26.98 11.63
CA GLU A 117 -11.67 25.59 11.48
C GLU A 117 -11.91 24.77 12.76
N PHE A 118 -12.64 25.33 13.73
CA PHE A 118 -13.01 24.63 14.96
C PHE A 118 -13.86 23.41 14.63
N LYS A 119 -13.46 22.25 15.17
CA LYS A 119 -14.13 20.97 15.01
C LYS A 119 -14.29 20.31 16.38
N GLU A 120 -15.44 19.70 16.60
CA GLU A 120 -15.74 18.94 17.82
C GLU A 120 -15.94 17.46 17.47
N PRO A 121 -14.88 16.73 17.08
CA PRO A 121 -15.04 15.32 16.76
C PRO A 121 -15.28 14.50 18.02
N ARG A 122 -16.13 13.49 17.90
CA ARG A 122 -16.36 12.46 18.93
C ARG A 122 -15.32 11.35 18.88
N LEU A 123 -14.59 11.23 17.77
CA LEU A 123 -13.53 10.25 17.57
C LEU A 123 -12.51 10.81 16.61
N ILE A 124 -11.24 10.61 16.91
CA ILE A 124 -10.15 10.93 16.01
C ILE A 124 -9.42 9.66 15.59
N ILE A 125 -9.11 9.56 14.30
CA ILE A 125 -8.26 8.50 13.76
C ILE A 125 -7.01 9.12 13.16
N VAL A 126 -5.84 8.63 13.58
CA VAL A 126 -4.54 9.22 13.29
C VAL A 126 -3.64 8.23 12.55
N THR A 127 -2.89 8.72 11.55
CA THR A 127 -1.97 7.86 10.77
C THR A 127 -0.64 7.57 11.43
N ASP A 128 -0.09 8.51 12.17
CA ASP A 128 1.12 8.27 12.94
C ASP A 128 1.12 9.17 14.18
N PRO A 129 1.12 8.59 15.39
CA PRO A 129 1.08 9.36 16.61
C PRO A 129 2.32 10.23 16.82
N ARG A 130 3.45 9.93 16.16
CA ARG A 130 4.67 10.74 16.26
C ARG A 130 4.55 12.05 15.48
N THR A 131 4.07 12.00 14.23
CA THR A 131 3.92 13.20 13.40
C THR A 131 2.69 14.01 13.79
N ASP A 132 1.62 13.32 14.20
CA ASP A 132 0.32 13.91 14.52
C ASP A 132 0.14 14.13 16.04
N ALA A 133 1.25 14.19 16.79
CA ALA A 133 1.24 14.34 18.25
C ALA A 133 0.47 15.57 18.74
N GLN A 134 0.42 16.63 17.92
CA GLN A 134 -0.35 17.83 18.25
C GLN A 134 -1.86 17.55 18.31
N ALA A 135 -2.39 16.79 17.36
CA ALA A 135 -3.80 16.42 17.34
C ALA A 135 -4.15 15.52 18.53
N ILE A 136 -3.25 14.59 18.88
CA ILE A 136 -3.41 13.68 20.03
C ILE A 136 -3.39 14.45 21.36
N LYS A 137 -2.49 15.43 21.51
CA LYS A 137 -2.44 16.28 22.71
C LYS A 137 -3.67 17.17 22.84
N GLU A 138 -4.17 17.72 21.74
CA GLU A 138 -5.40 18.52 21.80
C GLU A 138 -6.64 17.64 22.07
N ALA A 139 -6.67 16.42 21.54
CA ALA A 139 -7.72 15.45 21.85
C ALA A 139 -7.82 15.14 23.34
N SER A 140 -6.68 15.04 24.05
CA SER A 140 -6.66 14.78 25.49
C SER A 140 -7.16 15.95 26.33
N TYR A 141 -7.08 17.20 25.85
CA TYR A 141 -7.68 18.35 26.54
C TYR A 141 -9.21 18.39 26.43
N VAL A 142 -9.77 17.78 25.39
CA VAL A 142 -11.21 17.85 25.05
C VAL A 142 -11.92 16.51 25.32
N ASN A 143 -11.22 15.52 25.88
CA ASN A 143 -11.73 14.17 26.16
C ASN A 143 -12.21 13.41 24.91
N ILE A 144 -11.48 13.56 23.80
CA ILE A 144 -11.81 12.89 22.54
C ILE A 144 -11.03 11.57 22.46
N PRO A 145 -11.69 10.42 22.25
CA PRO A 145 -11.00 9.14 22.09
C PRO A 145 -10.17 9.09 20.80
N VAL A 146 -9.02 8.43 20.87
CA VAL A 146 -8.04 8.38 19.77
C VAL A 146 -7.77 6.94 19.33
N ILE A 147 -7.96 6.70 18.03
CA ILE A 147 -7.49 5.50 17.33
C ILE A 147 -6.27 5.89 16.51
N ALA A 148 -5.17 5.14 16.59
CA ALA A 148 -3.98 5.45 15.81
C ALA A 148 -3.38 4.22 15.12
N LEU A 149 -2.84 4.43 13.92
CA LEU A 149 -1.97 3.48 13.26
C LEU A 149 -0.56 3.60 13.86
N CYS A 150 -0.08 2.54 14.48
CA CYS A 150 1.16 2.55 15.26
C CYS A 150 2.16 1.54 14.71
N ASP A 151 3.38 1.99 14.44
CA ASP A 151 4.54 1.13 14.22
C ASP A 151 5.20 0.78 15.59
N THR A 152 6.17 -0.13 15.60
CA THR A 152 6.83 -0.62 16.83
C THR A 152 7.55 0.48 17.62
N ASP A 153 7.94 1.57 16.98
CA ASP A 153 8.63 2.73 17.58
C ASP A 153 7.69 3.93 17.85
N SER A 154 6.39 3.75 17.63
CA SER A 154 5.40 4.82 17.79
C SER A 154 5.04 5.03 19.26
N PRO A 155 4.97 6.29 19.76
CA PRO A 155 4.49 6.57 21.11
C PRO A 155 2.98 6.30 21.19
N ILE A 156 2.51 5.61 22.23
CA ILE A 156 1.09 5.31 22.48
C ILE A 156 0.54 6.19 23.61
N GLU A 157 1.13 7.37 23.81
CA GLU A 157 0.64 8.33 24.80
C GLU A 157 -0.69 8.91 24.31
N TYR A 158 -1.73 8.83 25.16
CA TYR A 158 -3.09 9.31 24.85
C TYR A 158 -3.75 8.64 23.62
N VAL A 159 -3.34 7.42 23.28
CA VAL A 159 -3.99 6.59 22.25
C VAL A 159 -4.73 5.46 22.94
N ASP A 160 -6.05 5.38 22.74
CA ASP A 160 -6.90 4.36 23.36
C ASP A 160 -6.84 3.04 22.59
N VAL A 161 -6.85 3.12 21.25
CA VAL A 161 -6.78 1.95 20.38
C VAL A 161 -5.64 2.11 19.37
N ALA A 162 -4.56 1.38 19.61
CA ALA A 162 -3.48 1.24 18.66
C ALA A 162 -3.77 0.09 17.66
N ILE A 163 -3.72 0.40 16.37
CA ILE A 163 -3.70 -0.60 15.29
C ILE A 163 -2.23 -0.79 14.89
N PRO A 164 -1.62 -1.95 15.19
CA PRO A 164 -0.22 -2.19 14.87
C PRO A 164 -0.03 -2.34 13.36
N THR A 165 0.67 -1.42 12.72
CA THR A 165 0.89 -1.42 11.26
C THR A 165 2.16 -0.66 10.89
N ASN A 166 2.74 -0.98 9.74
CA ASN A 166 3.80 -0.17 9.15
C ASN A 166 3.28 1.22 8.73
N ASN A 167 3.70 2.28 9.42
CA ASN A 167 3.32 3.67 9.13
C ASN A 167 4.35 4.44 8.28
N LYS A 168 5.31 3.74 7.66
CA LYS A 168 6.33 4.32 6.77
C LYS A 168 6.09 3.99 5.30
N GLY A 169 5.51 2.82 5.02
CA GLY A 169 5.23 2.37 3.66
C GLY A 169 3.95 2.99 3.08
N ARG A 170 4.02 3.47 1.83
CA ARG A 170 2.85 3.99 1.09
C ARG A 170 1.72 2.95 0.95
N HIS A 171 2.12 1.71 0.68
CA HIS A 171 1.19 0.60 0.46
C HIS A 171 0.52 0.14 1.75
N ALA A 172 1.29 0.07 2.84
CA ALA A 172 0.77 -0.36 4.13
C ALA A 172 -0.29 0.60 4.67
N ILE A 173 -0.02 1.92 4.65
CA ILE A 173 -0.96 2.94 5.14
C ILE A 173 -2.26 2.90 4.31
N GLY A 174 -2.15 2.96 2.99
CA GLY A 174 -3.33 2.99 2.12
C GLY A 174 -4.18 1.73 2.24
N LEU A 175 -3.55 0.56 2.33
CA LEU A 175 -4.28 -0.70 2.51
C LEU A 175 -5.02 -0.75 3.83
N VAL A 176 -4.41 -0.31 4.93
CA VAL A 176 -5.05 -0.35 6.25
C VAL A 176 -6.26 0.59 6.28
N TRP A 177 -6.16 1.79 5.71
CA TRP A 177 -7.30 2.69 5.56
C TRP A 177 -8.41 2.10 4.70
N TRP A 178 -8.05 1.47 3.59
CA TRP A 178 -9.00 0.80 2.71
C TRP A 178 -9.72 -0.35 3.42
N MET A 179 -8.98 -1.21 4.14
CA MET A 179 -9.57 -2.30 4.92
C MET A 179 -10.48 -1.76 6.02
N LEU A 180 -10.06 -0.68 6.71
CA LEU A 180 -10.88 -0.04 7.72
C LEU A 180 -12.19 0.49 7.11
N ALA A 181 -12.13 1.23 5.99
CA ALA A 181 -13.31 1.74 5.30
C ALA A 181 -14.25 0.60 4.90
N ARG A 182 -13.69 -0.46 4.32
CA ARG A 182 -14.44 -1.66 3.90
C ARG A 182 -15.17 -2.30 5.08
N GLU A 183 -14.51 -2.50 6.21
CA GLU A 183 -15.14 -3.10 7.40
C GLU A 183 -16.20 -2.16 8.02
N VAL A 184 -15.98 -0.84 8.04
CA VAL A 184 -16.98 0.13 8.50
C VAL A 184 -18.23 0.11 7.61
N LEU A 185 -18.06 0.05 6.29
CA LEU A 185 -19.17 0.01 5.33
C LEU A 185 -19.96 -1.31 5.42
N ARG A 186 -19.27 -2.43 5.65
CA ARG A 186 -19.91 -3.73 5.95
C ARG A 186 -20.76 -3.66 7.22
N LEU A 187 -20.22 -3.08 8.29
CA LEU A 187 -20.93 -2.94 9.56
C LEU A 187 -22.12 -1.98 9.47
N ARG A 188 -22.03 -0.93 8.65
CA ARG A 188 -23.13 0.01 8.38
C ARG A 188 -24.16 -0.52 7.38
N GLY A 189 -23.92 -1.67 6.76
CA GLY A 189 -24.85 -2.33 5.84
C GLY A 189 -24.93 -1.71 4.45
N THR A 190 -24.04 -0.78 4.09
CA THR A 190 -23.97 -0.26 2.71
C THR A 190 -23.40 -1.31 1.75
N ILE A 191 -22.48 -2.13 2.26
CA ILE A 191 -22.02 -3.35 1.59
C ILE A 191 -22.72 -4.52 2.27
N ALA A 192 -23.64 -5.16 1.55
CA ALA A 192 -24.53 -6.16 2.14
C ALA A 192 -23.81 -7.40 2.68
N ASN A 193 -22.79 -7.91 1.95
CA ASN A 193 -22.16 -9.20 2.26
C ASN A 193 -20.63 -9.12 2.22
N ARG A 194 -19.95 -9.93 3.05
CA ARG A 194 -18.48 -10.07 3.05
C ARG A 194 -17.95 -10.79 1.82
N GLU A 195 -18.81 -11.59 1.17
CA GLU A 195 -18.55 -12.27 -0.11
C GLU A 195 -18.61 -11.32 -1.31
N ALA A 196 -19.34 -10.21 -1.19
CA ALA A 196 -19.39 -9.23 -2.25
C ALA A 196 -18.03 -8.48 -2.29
N PRO A 197 -17.31 -8.51 -3.42
CA PRO A 197 -16.11 -7.71 -3.56
C PRO A 197 -16.49 -6.24 -3.48
N TRP A 198 -15.63 -5.44 -2.86
CA TRP A 198 -15.81 -4.00 -2.89
C TRP A 198 -15.24 -3.47 -4.21
N ASP A 199 -16.07 -2.80 -4.99
CA ASP A 199 -15.73 -2.26 -6.33
C ASP A 199 -14.57 -1.24 -6.29
N VAL A 200 -14.35 -0.61 -5.13
CA VAL A 200 -13.26 0.35 -4.95
C VAL A 200 -11.94 -0.38 -4.78
N MET A 201 -11.02 -0.17 -5.72
CA MET A 201 -9.68 -0.73 -5.67
C MET A 201 -8.80 -0.08 -4.58
N VAL A 202 -7.86 -0.86 -4.03
CA VAL A 202 -6.96 -0.44 -2.93
C VAL A 202 -6.07 0.73 -3.35
N ASP A 203 -5.62 0.73 -4.60
CA ASP A 203 -4.70 1.73 -5.17
C ASP A 203 -5.26 3.16 -5.13
N LEU A 204 -6.58 3.29 -5.01
CA LEU A 204 -7.22 4.59 -4.83
C LEU A 204 -6.73 5.30 -3.55
N TYR A 205 -6.34 4.55 -2.51
CA TYR A 205 -5.89 5.06 -1.22
C TYR A 205 -4.38 5.34 -1.17
N PHE A 206 -3.60 4.88 -2.15
CA PHE A 206 -2.16 5.14 -2.15
C PHE A 206 -1.86 6.59 -2.50
N TYR A 207 -0.83 7.12 -1.87
CA TYR A 207 -0.25 8.39 -2.24
C TYR A 207 0.42 8.27 -3.62
N ARG A 208 0.09 9.22 -4.50
CA ARG A 208 0.68 9.33 -5.84
C ARG A 208 1.56 10.56 -5.83
N ASP A 209 2.81 10.39 -6.23
CA ASP A 209 3.73 11.50 -6.34
C ASP A 209 3.29 12.38 -7.51
N PRO A 210 3.33 13.71 -7.41
CA PRO A 210 2.89 14.59 -8.50
C PRO A 210 3.70 14.40 -9.79
N GLU A 211 4.93 13.90 -9.70
CA GLU A 211 5.74 13.50 -10.86
C GLU A 211 5.23 12.21 -11.50
N THR A 212 4.90 11.19 -10.70
CA THR A 212 4.30 9.95 -11.22
C THR A 212 2.89 10.19 -11.75
N GLU A 213 2.14 11.15 -11.20
CA GLU A 213 0.86 11.57 -11.79
C GLU A 213 1.01 12.17 -13.19
N ALA A 214 2.08 12.92 -13.44
CA ALA A 214 2.34 13.51 -14.75
C ALA A 214 2.77 12.43 -15.75
N GLU A 215 3.62 11.50 -15.32
CA GLU A 215 4.04 10.35 -16.14
C GLU A 215 2.86 9.42 -16.46
N ASP A 216 2.07 9.05 -15.46
CA ASP A 216 0.93 8.15 -15.65
C ASP A 216 -0.19 8.80 -16.47
N LYS A 217 -0.43 10.11 -16.34
CA LYS A 217 -1.38 10.82 -17.22
C LYS A 217 -0.88 10.84 -18.66
N VAL A 218 0.42 11.01 -18.86
CA VAL A 218 1.05 10.91 -20.19
C VAL A 218 0.95 9.48 -20.73
N GLU A 219 1.05 8.45 -19.89
CA GLU A 219 0.85 7.05 -20.28
C GLU A 219 -0.63 6.73 -20.58
N GLU A 220 -1.56 7.18 -19.74
CA GLU A 220 -3.01 7.08 -19.98
C GLU A 220 -3.39 7.82 -21.27
N GLU A 221 -2.85 9.01 -21.52
CA GLU A 221 -3.02 9.74 -22.78
C GLU A 221 -2.40 9.01 -23.97
N LYS A 222 -1.26 8.33 -23.81
CA LYS A 222 -0.68 7.48 -24.87
C LYS A 222 -1.51 6.22 -25.13
N LEU A 223 -2.13 5.63 -24.11
CA LEU A 223 -3.01 4.48 -24.24
C LEU A 223 -4.36 4.86 -24.88
N ILE A 224 -4.88 6.06 -24.59
CA ILE A 224 -6.10 6.61 -25.18
C ILE A 224 -5.84 7.15 -26.62
N ALA A 225 -4.64 7.66 -26.89
CA ALA A 225 -4.20 8.09 -28.22
C ALA A 225 -3.75 6.93 -29.14
N ALA A 226 -3.94 5.68 -28.71
CA ALA A 226 -3.93 4.52 -29.58
C ALA A 226 -5.38 4.10 -29.93
N PRO A 227 -6.07 4.78 -30.87
CA PRO A 227 -7.30 4.25 -31.42
C PRO A 227 -6.97 3.17 -32.46
N GLU A 228 -7.38 1.94 -32.15
CA GLU A 228 -8.05 0.98 -33.05
C GLU A 228 -7.41 0.75 -34.43
N GLU A 229 -6.47 -0.20 -34.54
CA GLU A 229 -6.36 -0.99 -35.78
C GLU A 229 -7.52 -2.01 -35.79
N GLU A 230 -8.54 -1.75 -36.60
CA GLU A 230 -9.56 -2.75 -36.95
C GLU A 230 -8.93 -3.95 -37.68
N PRO A 231 -9.49 -5.16 -37.53
CA PRO A 231 -8.95 -6.38 -38.12
C PRO A 231 -9.23 -6.41 -39.62
N VAL A 232 -8.20 -6.23 -40.44
CA VAL A 232 -8.31 -6.47 -41.89
C VAL A 232 -8.32 -7.99 -42.12
N VAL A 233 -9.50 -8.54 -42.37
CA VAL A 233 -9.71 -9.93 -42.78
C VAL A 233 -9.00 -10.19 -44.11
N ALA A 234 -8.32 -11.33 -44.17
CA ALA A 234 -7.57 -11.84 -45.31
C ALA A 234 -8.35 -11.85 -46.64
N THR A 235 -7.71 -11.41 -47.71
CA THR A 235 -7.97 -11.90 -49.06
C THR A 235 -6.66 -12.36 -49.68
N GLU A 236 -6.48 -13.68 -49.78
CA GLU A 236 -5.46 -14.31 -50.61
C GLU A 236 -5.70 -13.97 -52.08
N ALA A 237 -4.68 -13.46 -52.77
CA ALA A 237 -4.54 -13.58 -54.22
C ALA A 237 -3.05 -13.62 -54.56
N VAL A 238 -2.59 -14.85 -54.81
CA VAL A 238 -1.31 -15.23 -55.40
C VAL A 238 -1.12 -14.59 -56.78
N TYR A 239 0.06 -14.05 -57.09
CA TYR A 239 0.63 -14.10 -58.44
C TYR A 239 2.16 -13.98 -58.43
N GLN A 240 2.76 -14.60 -59.44
CA GLN A 240 4.08 -15.24 -59.46
C GLN A 240 5.31 -14.33 -59.60
N ALA A 241 6.40 -14.90 -59.10
CA ALA A 241 7.78 -14.87 -59.58
C ALA A 241 8.04 -14.33 -60.99
N ASP A 242 8.99 -13.39 -61.08
CA ASP A 242 9.83 -13.21 -62.27
C ASP A 242 11.30 -13.42 -61.91
N TRP A 243 11.91 -14.27 -62.72
CA TRP A 243 13.24 -14.84 -62.61
C TRP A 243 13.99 -14.37 -63.85
N GLU A 244 15.02 -13.53 -63.73
CA GLU A 244 16.01 -13.36 -64.79
C GLU A 244 17.43 -13.53 -64.23
N ALA A 245 18.03 -14.63 -64.68
CA ALA A 245 19.37 -15.05 -64.42
C ALA A 245 20.35 -14.39 -65.40
N THR A 246 21.53 -14.02 -64.91
CA THR A 246 22.74 -13.91 -65.73
C THR A 246 23.73 -14.99 -65.29
N ALA A 247 24.19 -15.78 -66.25
CA ALA A 247 24.91 -17.04 -66.07
C ALA A 247 26.44 -16.92 -66.00
N ALA A 248 27.03 -17.63 -65.02
CA ALA A 248 28.22 -18.52 -65.05
C ALA A 248 29.65 -17.95 -65.35
N PRO A 249 30.78 -18.67 -65.01
CA PRO A 249 30.91 -20.06 -64.53
C PRO A 249 31.91 -20.38 -63.37
N VAL A 250 31.58 -21.45 -62.63
CA VAL A 250 32.35 -22.67 -62.22
C VAL A 250 33.84 -22.65 -61.86
N ASN A 251 34.18 -23.05 -60.62
CA ASN A 251 35.18 -24.08 -60.18
C ASN A 251 35.34 -23.97 -58.64
N GLY A 252 35.36 -24.99 -57.78
CA GLY A 252 35.31 -26.44 -57.85
C GLY A 252 35.21 -26.99 -56.41
N GLU A 253 34.85 -28.26 -56.28
CA GLU A 253 34.69 -29.10 -55.08
C GLU A 253 35.97 -29.12 -54.19
N ASP A 254 36.06 -29.62 -52.94
CA ASP A 254 35.32 -30.65 -52.23
C ASP A 254 35.74 -30.71 -50.72
N TRP A 255 35.07 -31.58 -49.97
CA TRP A 255 35.02 -31.71 -48.50
C TRP A 255 36.16 -32.49 -47.78
N ALA A 256 36.31 -32.21 -46.47
CA ALA A 256 36.47 -33.15 -45.32
C ALA A 256 37.81 -33.28 -44.53
N ALA A 257 37.61 -33.40 -43.19
CA ALA A 257 38.48 -33.96 -42.11
C ALA A 257 39.65 -33.07 -41.62
N THR A 258 39.99 -32.89 -40.34
CA THR A 258 39.90 -33.67 -39.09
C THR A 258 40.00 -32.73 -37.86
N ALA A 259 39.33 -33.05 -36.74
CA ALA A 259 39.62 -32.52 -35.39
C ALA A 259 40.89 -33.22 -34.79
N PRO A 260 41.41 -32.95 -33.55
CA PRO A 260 40.83 -32.19 -32.43
C PRO A 260 41.83 -31.40 -31.53
N THR A 261 41.35 -30.91 -30.36
CA THR A 261 42.04 -30.75 -29.04
C THR A 261 43.11 -29.63 -28.89
N ASP A 262 43.32 -28.98 -27.74
CA ASP A 262 42.69 -28.97 -26.41
C ASP A 262 43.13 -27.71 -25.63
N TRP A 263 42.38 -27.38 -24.58
CA TRP A 263 42.74 -26.42 -23.53
C TRP A 263 43.70 -27.05 -22.49
N ALA A 264 44.83 -26.40 -22.20
CA ALA A 264 45.56 -26.48 -20.92
C ALA A 264 46.55 -25.29 -20.86
N ALA A 265 46.37 -24.32 -19.97
CA ALA A 265 46.80 -24.27 -18.57
C ALA A 265 48.32 -24.00 -18.38
N GLU A 266 48.56 -22.83 -17.78
CA GLU A 266 49.53 -22.52 -16.73
C GLU A 266 51.04 -22.33 -16.98
N THR A 267 51.46 -21.13 -16.53
CA THR A 267 52.73 -20.79 -15.88
C THR A 267 54.01 -20.72 -16.73
N THR A 268 54.65 -19.55 -16.76
CA THR A 268 55.81 -19.23 -15.89
C THR A 268 56.47 -17.89 -16.23
N ASN A 269 56.86 -17.21 -15.15
CA ASN A 269 58.04 -16.35 -14.97
C ASN A 269 58.29 -15.07 -15.78
N LYS A 270 58.24 -13.97 -15.01
CA LYS A 270 59.35 -13.05 -14.65
C LYS A 270 60.08 -12.24 -15.72
N ASP A 271 60.14 -10.95 -15.36
CA ASP A 271 61.24 -9.99 -15.49
C ASP A 271 61.60 -9.46 -16.88
N THR A 272 61.38 -8.15 -17.08
CA THR A 272 62.42 -7.10 -17.25
C THR A 272 61.75 -5.80 -17.76
N GLN A 273 61.78 -4.73 -16.95
CA GLN A 273 62.62 -3.53 -17.14
C GLN A 273 62.40 -2.78 -18.46
N TRP A 274 61.69 -1.65 -18.41
CA TRP A 274 62.25 -0.30 -18.29
C TRP A 274 61.19 0.71 -17.85
#